data_AF-A0A3M0YBL4-F1
#
_entry.id   AF-A0A3M0YBL4-F1
#
_cell.length_a   1.000
_cell.length_b   1.000
_cell.length_c   1.000
_cell.angle_alpha   90.00
_cell.angle_beta   90.00
_cell.angle_gamma   90.00
#
_symmetry.space_group_name_H-M   'P 1'
#
loop_
_entity.id
_entity.type
_entity.pdbx_description
1 polymer ?
#
loop_
_entity_poly.entity_id
_entity_poly.type
_entity_poly.pdbx_seq_one_letter_code
_entity_poly.pdbx_strand_id
1 'polypeptide(L)'
;MSENDSNWSVFWSYGNKRTNPPSATALHLGKTVAEDVNKTRADEVVGFIVMEQGTGTINGVQYEAALGPDTVRGVENHPPYYYTLSRPFSQQPAFAIATISGMDGNNGGWAYLYGATPLSATQIGLAIDEDQIGDTERRHTTEQVAYLVFEAPIAYQAMP
;
A
#
# COMPACT_ATOMS: atom_id res chain seq x y z
N MET A 1 13.60 -5.79 -6.71
CA MET A 1 14.56 -6.76 -6.19
C MET A 1 13.96 -7.31 -4.93
N SER A 2 14.15 -8.59 -4.72
CA SER A 2 13.69 -9.33 -3.54
C SER A 2 14.88 -10.11 -3.00
N GLU A 3 14.66 -11.10 -2.13
CA GLU A 3 15.76 -11.87 -1.53
C GLU A 3 16.54 -12.64 -2.62
N ASN A 4 15.87 -13.55 -3.33
CA ASN A 4 16.54 -14.47 -4.26
C ASN A 4 16.43 -14.05 -5.74
N ASP A 5 15.90 -12.86 -6.03
CA ASP A 5 15.74 -12.35 -7.39
C ASP A 5 16.20 -10.88 -7.47
N SER A 6 17.19 -10.64 -8.36
CA SER A 6 17.71 -9.30 -8.61
C SER A 6 16.76 -8.46 -9.47
N ASN A 7 15.85 -9.09 -10.23
CA ASN A 7 14.87 -8.36 -11.01
C ASN A 7 13.86 -7.66 -10.10
N TRP A 8 13.27 -6.58 -10.62
CA TRP A 8 12.34 -5.81 -9.83
C TRP A 8 10.95 -6.45 -9.75
N SER A 9 10.30 -6.28 -8.63
CA SER A 9 8.92 -6.67 -8.40
C SER A 9 8.43 -5.98 -7.14
N VAL A 10 7.13 -5.80 -7.02
CA VAL A 10 6.49 -5.16 -5.86
C VAL A 10 5.44 -6.09 -5.28
N PHE A 11 5.17 -5.97 -3.98
CA PHE A 11 4.10 -6.73 -3.33
C PHE A 11 2.73 -6.37 -3.92
N TRP A 12 1.87 -7.36 -4.07
CA TRP A 12 0.48 -7.16 -4.48
C TRP A 12 -0.45 -8.16 -3.78
N SER A 13 -1.69 -7.74 -3.53
CA SER A 13 -2.74 -8.58 -2.95
C SER A 13 -4.09 -8.33 -3.59
N TYR A 14 -4.94 -9.36 -3.62
CA TYR A 14 -6.32 -9.26 -4.11
C TYR A 14 -7.23 -10.34 -3.47
N GLY A 15 -8.53 -10.17 -3.60
CA GLY A 15 -9.58 -11.07 -3.12
C GLY A 15 -10.00 -12.10 -4.16
N ASN A 16 -11.31 -12.29 -4.37
CA ASN A 16 -11.82 -13.30 -5.33
C ASN A 16 -11.52 -12.99 -6.81
N LYS A 17 -11.19 -11.75 -7.12
CA LYS A 17 -10.82 -11.26 -8.46
C LYS A 17 -9.72 -10.23 -8.32
N ARG A 18 -8.94 -10.03 -9.38
CA ARG A 18 -7.90 -9.01 -9.46
C ARG A 18 -8.37 -7.62 -9.00
N THR A 19 -9.59 -7.25 -9.38
CA THR A 19 -10.26 -5.96 -9.09
C THR A 19 -10.85 -5.87 -7.69
N ASN A 20 -10.81 -6.93 -6.89
CA ASN A 20 -11.38 -6.92 -5.56
C ASN A 20 -10.24 -6.88 -4.54
N PRO A 21 -10.26 -5.98 -3.56
CA PRO A 21 -9.41 -6.09 -2.39
C PRO A 21 -9.62 -7.43 -1.66
N PRO A 22 -8.64 -7.91 -0.87
CA PRO A 22 -8.82 -9.06 0.00
C PRO A 22 -9.99 -8.88 0.98
N SER A 23 -10.60 -10.00 1.37
CA SER A 23 -11.67 -10.07 2.37
C SER A 23 -11.38 -11.18 3.39
N ALA A 24 -12.21 -11.28 4.42
CA ALA A 24 -12.11 -12.34 5.43
C ALA A 24 -12.20 -13.77 4.86
N THR A 25 -12.69 -13.94 3.63
CA THR A 25 -12.86 -15.26 2.99
C THR A 25 -12.03 -15.43 1.73
N ALA A 26 -11.28 -14.41 1.30
CA ALA A 26 -10.51 -14.45 0.07
C ALA A 26 -9.27 -13.56 0.19
N LEU A 27 -8.09 -14.20 0.24
CA LEU A 27 -6.80 -13.54 0.31
C LEU A 27 -5.84 -14.24 -0.64
N HIS A 28 -5.39 -13.50 -1.66
CA HIS A 28 -4.28 -13.87 -2.52
C HIS A 28 -3.16 -12.86 -2.33
N LEU A 29 -1.94 -13.37 -2.21
CA LEU A 29 -0.73 -12.60 -1.97
C LEU A 29 0.32 -12.99 -3.00
N GLY A 30 1.13 -12.03 -3.43
CA GLY A 30 2.24 -12.32 -4.31
C GLY A 30 3.04 -11.09 -4.68
N LYS A 31 3.74 -11.20 -5.80
CA LYS A 31 4.54 -10.14 -6.39
C LYS A 31 3.99 -9.83 -7.78
N THR A 32 4.00 -8.56 -8.16
CA THR A 32 3.74 -8.13 -9.53
C THR A 32 4.96 -7.42 -10.10
N VAL A 33 5.06 -7.41 -11.42
CA VAL A 33 6.09 -6.69 -12.19
C VAL A 33 5.48 -5.56 -13.00
N ALA A 34 4.25 -5.18 -12.65
CA ALA A 34 3.38 -4.28 -13.41
C ALA A 34 3.40 -4.57 -14.91
N GLU A 35 3.98 -3.71 -15.73
CA GLU A 35 3.96 -3.82 -17.19
C GLU A 35 5.26 -4.38 -17.78
N ASP A 36 6.19 -4.81 -16.93
CA ASP A 36 7.45 -5.42 -17.37
C ASP A 36 7.21 -6.60 -18.33
N VAL A 37 7.86 -6.53 -19.49
CA VAL A 37 7.83 -7.59 -20.51
C VAL A 37 8.53 -8.86 -20.02
N ASN A 38 9.50 -8.75 -19.11
CA ASN A 38 10.11 -9.89 -18.43
C ASN A 38 9.34 -10.22 -17.15
N LYS A 39 8.41 -11.18 -17.26
CA LYS A 39 7.51 -11.57 -16.16
C LYS A 39 8.03 -12.72 -15.29
N THR A 40 9.17 -13.30 -15.65
CA THR A 40 9.72 -14.45 -14.91
C THR A 40 10.37 -13.95 -13.63
N ARG A 41 9.98 -14.51 -12.50
CA ARG A 41 10.62 -14.28 -11.20
C ARG A 41 10.92 -15.62 -10.53
N ALA A 42 11.95 -15.64 -9.68
CA ALA A 42 12.21 -16.78 -8.83
C ALA A 42 11.07 -16.95 -7.79
N ASP A 43 10.75 -18.21 -7.48
CA ASP A 43 9.81 -18.55 -6.42
C ASP A 43 10.35 -18.10 -5.05
N GLU A 44 9.48 -17.55 -4.22
CA GLU A 44 9.83 -17.00 -2.91
C GLU A 44 8.84 -17.38 -1.81
N VAL A 45 9.37 -17.50 -0.59
CA VAL A 45 8.55 -17.57 0.61
C VAL A 45 8.22 -16.15 1.06
N VAL A 46 6.96 -15.76 0.94
CA VAL A 46 6.49 -14.42 1.34
C VAL A 46 5.89 -14.48 2.75
N GLY A 47 6.53 -13.80 3.70
CA GLY A 47 5.95 -13.53 5.00
C GLY A 47 4.94 -12.38 4.92
N PHE A 48 3.81 -12.51 5.61
CA PHE A 48 2.78 -11.48 5.63
C PHE A 48 2.15 -11.35 7.02
N ILE A 49 1.62 -10.15 7.29
CA ILE A 49 0.84 -9.84 8.49
C ILE A 49 -0.53 -9.39 8.02
N VAL A 50 -1.58 -10.03 8.54
CA VAL A 50 -2.96 -9.58 8.35
C VAL A 50 -3.37 -8.81 9.60
N MET A 51 -3.90 -7.62 9.41
CA MET A 51 -4.56 -6.86 10.47
C MET A 51 -5.98 -6.55 10.05
N GLU A 52 -6.91 -6.69 10.99
CA GLU A 52 -8.28 -6.23 10.79
C GLU A 52 -8.31 -4.70 10.69
N GLN A 53 -9.28 -4.18 9.94
CA GLN A 53 -9.46 -2.74 9.85
C GLN A 53 -9.90 -2.19 11.20
N GLY A 54 -9.28 -1.10 11.65
CA GLY A 54 -9.62 -0.47 12.91
C GLY A 54 -8.48 0.37 13.47
N THR A 55 -8.68 0.82 14.70
CA THR A 55 -7.69 1.56 15.47
C THR A 55 -7.36 0.80 16.74
N GLY A 56 -6.16 1.03 17.27
CA GLY A 56 -5.75 0.40 18.51
C GLY A 56 -4.44 0.97 19.04
N THR A 57 -3.85 0.28 20.01
CA THR A 57 -2.51 0.59 20.49
C THR A 57 -1.62 -0.65 20.51
N ILE A 58 -0.35 -0.48 20.19
CA ILE A 58 0.71 -1.48 20.37
C ILE A 58 1.77 -0.84 21.26
N ASN A 59 1.96 -1.39 22.46
CA ASN A 59 2.87 -0.82 23.48
C ASN A 59 2.63 0.68 23.74
N GLY A 60 1.36 1.10 23.75
CA GLY A 60 0.97 2.50 23.95
C GLY A 60 1.05 3.40 22.71
N VAL A 61 1.59 2.92 21.58
CA VAL A 61 1.60 3.65 20.31
C VAL A 61 0.27 3.43 19.61
N GLN A 62 -0.45 4.52 19.30
CA GLN A 62 -1.70 4.44 18.54
C GLN A 62 -1.42 4.04 17.09
N TYR A 63 -2.30 3.21 16.53
CA TYR A 63 -2.30 2.87 15.11
C TYR A 63 -3.70 2.94 14.51
N GLU A 64 -3.74 3.10 13.19
CA GLU A 64 -4.91 2.87 12.36
C GLU A 64 -4.53 1.97 11.18
N ALA A 65 -5.30 0.90 10.95
CA ALA A 65 -5.20 0.04 9.78
C ALA A 65 -6.53 0.09 9.03
N ALA A 66 -6.52 0.37 7.73
CA ALA A 66 -7.75 0.38 6.95
C ALA A 66 -7.50 0.16 5.45
N LEU A 67 -8.57 -0.21 4.76
CA LEU A 67 -8.66 -0.09 3.31
C LEU A 67 -9.39 1.21 2.99
N GLY A 68 -8.78 2.08 2.18
CA GLY A 68 -9.46 3.31 1.79
C GLY A 68 -10.47 3.13 0.65
N PRO A 69 -11.22 4.20 0.34
CA PRO A 69 -12.15 4.22 -0.78
C PRO A 69 -11.44 4.09 -2.13
N ASP A 70 -12.17 3.66 -3.14
CA ASP A 70 -11.70 3.56 -4.52
C ASP A 70 -11.61 4.95 -5.19
N THR A 71 -10.51 5.66 -4.92
CA THR A 71 -10.32 7.05 -5.36
C THR A 71 -8.88 7.42 -5.73
N VAL A 72 -7.88 6.59 -5.41
CA VAL A 72 -6.47 6.90 -5.67
C VAL A 72 -6.17 6.62 -7.14
N ARG A 73 -5.37 7.46 -7.79
CA ARG A 73 -4.95 7.27 -9.18
C ARG A 73 -3.45 7.47 -9.36
N GLY A 74 -3.03 7.39 -10.61
CA GLY A 74 -1.66 7.55 -11.06
C GLY A 74 -1.05 8.91 -10.73
N VAL A 75 0.28 8.97 -10.71
CA VAL A 75 1.05 10.19 -10.50
C VAL A 75 0.78 11.30 -11.52
N GLU A 76 0.36 10.92 -12.72
CA GLU A 76 0.01 11.86 -13.79
C GLU A 76 -1.47 12.30 -13.75
N ASN A 77 -2.25 11.82 -12.77
CA ASN A 77 -3.64 12.22 -12.56
C ASN A 77 -3.83 13.40 -11.58
N HIS A 78 -2.75 14.11 -11.23
CA HIS A 78 -2.72 15.21 -10.26
C HIS A 78 -2.94 14.80 -8.79
N PRO A 79 -2.09 13.92 -8.22
CA PRO A 79 -2.03 13.65 -6.77
C PRO A 79 -1.63 14.91 -5.96
N PRO A 80 -1.75 14.91 -4.61
CA PRO A 80 -2.10 13.78 -3.74
C PRO A 80 -3.59 13.45 -3.70
N TYR A 81 -3.88 12.16 -3.58
CA TYR A 81 -5.18 11.62 -3.20
C TYR A 81 -5.20 11.39 -1.70
N TYR A 82 -6.20 11.95 -1.01
CA TYR A 82 -6.27 11.86 0.45
C TYR A 82 -7.31 10.84 0.89
N TYR A 83 -6.91 9.97 1.83
CA TYR A 83 -7.85 9.31 2.71
C TYR A 83 -7.88 10.03 4.05
N THR A 84 -9.08 10.16 4.61
CA THR A 84 -9.28 10.64 5.97
C THR A 84 -9.10 9.50 6.95
N LEU A 85 -8.29 9.73 7.97
CA LEU A 85 -8.10 8.81 9.08
C LEU A 85 -9.36 8.80 9.95
N SER A 86 -9.83 7.61 10.31
CA SER A 86 -11.05 7.41 11.09
C SER A 86 -10.95 8.03 12.49
N ARG A 87 -9.73 8.09 13.04
CA ARG A 87 -9.42 8.76 14.29
C ARG A 87 -8.24 9.73 14.09
N PRO A 88 -8.42 11.03 14.39
CA PRO A 88 -7.31 11.97 14.40
C PRO A 88 -6.25 11.58 15.42
N PHE A 89 -4.99 11.60 15.01
CA PHE A 89 -3.84 11.49 15.90
C PHE A 89 -3.61 12.80 16.66
N SER A 90 -2.95 12.72 17.81
CA SER A 90 -2.66 13.91 18.63
C SER A 90 -1.57 14.81 18.03
N GLN A 91 -0.79 14.24 17.12
CA GLN A 91 0.31 14.85 16.40
C GLN A 91 0.42 14.23 15.00
N GLN A 92 1.29 14.77 14.14
CA GLN A 92 1.59 14.15 12.86
C GLN A 92 2.16 12.74 13.08
N PRO A 93 1.57 11.68 12.47
CA PRO A 93 2.08 10.32 12.60
C PRO A 93 3.50 10.18 12.07
N ALA A 94 4.31 9.36 12.75
CA ALA A 94 5.73 9.21 12.42
C ALA A 94 5.97 8.33 11.19
N PHE A 95 5.13 7.33 10.94
CA PHE A 95 5.29 6.45 9.79
C PHE A 95 3.97 5.84 9.32
N ALA A 96 3.91 5.52 8.04
CA ALA A 96 2.81 4.81 7.43
C ALA A 96 3.30 3.84 6.36
N ILE A 97 2.54 2.76 6.17
CA ILE A 97 2.71 1.80 5.09
C ILE A 97 1.48 1.94 4.18
N ALA A 98 1.69 1.91 2.87
CA ALA A 98 0.65 1.95 1.86
C ALA A 98 0.90 0.85 0.82
N THR A 99 -0.16 0.15 0.42
CA THR A 99 -0.08 -0.88 -0.62
C THR A 99 -1.37 -0.93 -1.43
N ILE A 100 -1.23 -1.10 -2.74
CA ILE A 100 -2.40 -1.35 -3.62
C ILE A 100 -3.03 -2.69 -3.21
N SER A 101 -4.36 -2.68 -3.09
CA SER A 101 -5.12 -3.82 -2.60
C SER A 101 -6.33 -4.05 -3.50
N GLY A 102 -6.25 -5.07 -4.35
CA GLY A 102 -7.02 -5.11 -5.59
C GLY A 102 -6.41 -4.21 -6.66
N MET A 103 -6.78 -4.40 -7.92
CA MET A 103 -6.35 -3.56 -9.03
C MET A 103 -7.43 -3.53 -10.10
N ASP A 104 -8.01 -2.36 -10.34
CA ASP A 104 -9.15 -2.14 -11.22
C ASP A 104 -8.70 -1.91 -12.65
N GLY A 105 -7.71 -1.03 -12.86
CA GLY A 105 -7.07 -0.76 -14.13
C GLY A 105 -6.22 -1.93 -14.60
N ASN A 106 -5.94 -1.99 -15.90
CA ASN A 106 -5.05 -3.03 -16.46
C ASN A 106 -3.56 -2.66 -16.35
N ASN A 107 -3.29 -1.40 -16.06
CA ASN A 107 -1.98 -0.84 -15.79
C ASN A 107 -1.54 -1.28 -14.39
N GLY A 108 -0.48 -2.09 -14.33
CA GLY A 108 0.05 -2.55 -13.06
C GLY A 108 0.72 -1.41 -12.30
N GLY A 109 0.84 -1.50 -10.97
CA GLY A 109 1.47 -0.40 -10.24
C GLY A 109 1.74 -0.69 -8.78
N TRP A 110 2.24 0.33 -8.08
CA TRP A 110 2.44 0.35 -6.64
C TRP A 110 2.01 1.67 -6.01
N ALA A 111 1.44 1.60 -4.81
CA ALA A 111 1.06 2.79 -4.05
C ALA A 111 2.25 3.29 -3.24
N TYR A 112 2.28 4.60 -3.00
CA TYR A 112 3.25 5.20 -2.11
C TYR A 112 2.71 6.50 -1.49
N LEU A 113 3.37 6.94 -0.41
CA LEU A 113 3.08 8.19 0.27
C LEU A 113 3.55 9.37 -0.61
N TYR A 114 2.64 10.27 -0.99
CA TYR A 114 2.92 11.29 -2.00
C TYR A 114 3.14 12.69 -1.41
N GLY A 115 4.21 13.35 -1.89
CA GLY A 115 4.55 14.73 -1.55
C GLY A 115 5.47 14.87 -0.35
N ALA A 116 5.85 16.12 -0.02
CA ALA A 116 6.78 16.42 1.07
C ALA A 116 6.18 16.17 2.46
N THR A 117 4.85 16.28 2.59
CA THR A 117 4.11 16.09 3.84
C THR A 117 2.91 15.17 3.61
N PRO A 118 3.15 13.86 3.36
CA PRO A 118 2.09 12.93 3.01
C PRO A 118 1.21 12.54 4.19
N LEU A 119 1.61 12.87 5.42
CA LEU A 119 0.86 12.54 6.64
C LEU A 119 0.49 13.82 7.38
N SER A 120 -0.77 13.89 7.80
CA SER A 120 -1.24 14.83 8.81
C SER A 120 -1.88 14.05 9.96
N ALA A 121 -2.25 14.76 11.02
CA ALA A 121 -3.01 14.15 12.11
C ALA A 121 -4.34 13.52 11.65
N THR A 122 -4.87 13.89 10.49
CA THR A 122 -6.21 13.49 10.02
C THR A 122 -6.22 12.83 8.65
N GLN A 123 -5.10 12.80 7.91
CA GLN A 123 -5.07 12.35 6.53
C GLN A 123 -3.77 11.65 6.14
N ILE A 124 -3.90 10.75 5.17
CA ILE A 124 -2.79 10.13 4.42
C ILE A 124 -2.91 10.52 2.94
N GLY A 125 -1.83 11.06 2.38
CA GLY A 125 -1.68 11.48 1.00
C GLY A 125 -0.98 10.42 0.18
N LEU A 126 -1.61 10.02 -0.92
CA LEU A 126 -1.28 8.85 -1.70
C LEU A 126 -1.19 9.18 -3.19
N ALA A 127 -0.43 8.36 -3.90
CA ALA A 127 -0.47 8.22 -5.34
C ALA A 127 -0.15 6.78 -5.70
N ILE A 128 -0.50 6.39 -6.93
CA ILE A 128 -0.04 5.15 -7.55
C ILE A 128 0.98 5.48 -8.61
N ASP A 129 2.02 4.68 -8.65
CA ASP A 129 3.00 4.70 -9.71
C ASP A 129 3.02 3.41 -10.50
N GLU A 130 3.64 3.49 -11.67
CA GLU A 130 3.96 2.35 -12.50
C GLU A 130 5.34 2.50 -13.15
N ASP A 131 5.79 1.40 -13.75
CA ASP A 131 6.97 1.44 -14.60
C ASP A 131 6.63 2.10 -15.95
N GLN A 132 7.64 2.31 -16.80
CA GLN A 132 7.44 2.84 -18.15
C GLN A 132 8.02 1.87 -19.20
N ILE A 133 7.93 0.56 -18.94
CA ILE A 133 8.48 -0.49 -19.81
C ILE A 133 7.46 -0.83 -20.91
N GLY A 134 6.18 -0.95 -20.55
CA GLY A 134 5.08 -1.25 -21.48
C GLY A 134 4.73 -0.06 -22.36
N ASP A 135 4.55 1.11 -21.73
CA ASP A 135 4.41 2.40 -22.39
C ASP A 135 4.99 3.55 -21.52
N THR A 136 4.73 4.81 -21.89
CA THR A 136 5.29 5.98 -21.18
C THR A 136 4.33 6.63 -20.20
N GLU A 137 3.09 6.19 -20.16
CA GLU A 137 2.04 6.82 -19.38
C GLU A 137 2.09 6.32 -17.92
N ARG A 138 1.69 7.18 -16.97
CA ARG A 138 1.65 6.84 -15.53
C ARG A 138 0.36 7.28 -14.86
N ARG A 139 -0.75 7.16 -15.57
CA ARG A 139 -2.11 7.46 -15.11
C ARG A 139 -2.84 6.15 -14.88
N HIS A 140 -3.67 6.17 -13.86
CA HIS A 140 -4.52 5.04 -13.54
C HIS A 140 -5.97 5.48 -13.51
N THR A 141 -6.86 4.49 -13.63
CA THR A 141 -8.23 4.61 -13.11
C THR A 141 -8.19 4.74 -11.58
N THR A 142 -9.35 4.81 -10.93
CA THR A 142 -9.41 4.71 -9.46
C THR A 142 -8.95 3.33 -9.02
N GLU A 143 -8.22 3.32 -7.91
CA GLU A 143 -7.71 2.13 -7.27
C GLU A 143 -7.86 2.28 -5.75
N GLN A 144 -7.81 1.14 -5.05
CA GLN A 144 -7.85 1.08 -3.59
C GLN A 144 -6.48 0.82 -2.99
N VAL A 145 -6.18 1.57 -1.92
CA VAL A 145 -4.95 1.42 -1.15
C VAL A 145 -5.29 0.98 0.27
N ALA A 146 -4.70 -0.13 0.70
CA ALA A 146 -4.65 -0.50 2.10
C ALA A 146 -3.50 0.23 2.78
N TYR A 147 -3.73 0.70 4.00
CA TYR A 147 -2.73 1.45 4.74
C TYR A 147 -2.70 1.07 6.23
N LEU A 148 -1.56 1.35 6.83
CA LEU A 148 -1.29 1.23 8.25
C LEU A 148 -0.50 2.46 8.69
N VAL A 149 -1.01 3.21 9.66
CA VAL A 149 -0.41 4.44 10.17
C VAL A 149 -0.14 4.28 11.66
N PHE A 150 1.02 4.74 12.12
CA PHE A 150 1.40 4.74 13.54
C PHE A 150 1.77 6.13 14.01
N GLU A 151 1.27 6.51 15.19
CA GLU A 151 1.50 7.83 15.78
C GLU A 151 2.98 8.12 16.03
N ALA A 152 3.75 7.11 16.44
CA ALA A 152 5.15 7.22 16.84
C ALA A 152 5.89 5.90 16.56
N PRO A 153 7.24 5.88 16.52
CA PRO A 153 8.00 4.64 16.45
C PRO A 153 7.66 3.69 17.60
N ILE A 154 7.51 2.40 17.32
CA ILE A 154 7.35 1.38 18.35
C ILE A 154 8.75 0.96 18.82
N ALA A 155 9.10 1.30 20.06
CA ALA A 155 10.30 0.78 20.68
C ALA A 155 10.03 -0.65 21.19
N TYR A 156 10.72 -1.64 20.64
CA TYR A 156 10.82 -2.95 21.27
C TYR A 156 11.90 -2.89 22.35
N GLN A 157 11.51 -2.98 23.62
CA GLN A 157 12.49 -3.27 24.66
C GLN A 157 12.86 -4.75 24.53
N ALA A 158 14.06 -5.03 24.04
CA ALA A 158 14.64 -6.36 24.22
C ALA A 158 14.67 -6.64 25.73
N MET A 159 14.04 -7.73 26.16
CA MET A 159 14.12 -8.18 27.55
C MET A 159 15.61 -8.37 27.90
N PRO A 160 16.06 -7.92 29.08
CA PRO A 160 17.46 -8.07 29.51
C PRO A 160 17.89 -9.53 29.61
#